data_AF-A0A6N4VEN7-F1
#
_entry.id   AF-A0A6N4VEN7-F1
#
_cell.length_a   1.000
_cell.length_b   1.000
_cell.length_c   1.000
_cell.angle_alpha   90.00
_cell.angle_beta   90.00
_cell.angle_gamma   90.00
#
_symmetry.space_group_name_H-M   'P 1'
#
loop_
_entity.id
_entity.type
_entity.pdbx_description
1 polymer ?
#
loop_
_entity_poly.entity_id
_entity_poly.type
_entity_poly.pdbx_seq_one_letter_code
_entity_poly.pdbx_strand_id
1 'polypeptide(L)'
;MTDAWELVLHHTYGGPPGMIFDHSPTRRSHGQAVNLSDADFARDGAAPGSGAVHLHSDTTMIRVPPSQSWAPLGGVRIEIVCETDLIRHGGRLVTADSFLFDTGNGYFSGEFNQSHGGSSVVTEGGSNPRPLPPEQWVTVALQYDPAGVQVEINGDLVSRWDGWNGLLAHATGLVIGNDLSGRNGLSGRVDDIKIWRLNPNLVGSVFVERPMPVDVGRCWADWSRRLDEFITTNPHCWDRLTTLVPRAMFAMMSAVAALPNVQADFAELSNRYRQLWSEGRLGEIPAVLADIIALLRGQGFDPARIADLQALLNDGCLSSVTEALPLDCDAEFTDMFSVSESF
;
A
#
# COMPACT_ATOMS: atom_id res chain seq x y z
N MET A 1 0.17 -18.41 -4.78
CA MET A 1 0.57 -17.41 -3.78
C MET A 1 0.86 -16.12 -4.51
N THR A 2 -0.19 -15.32 -4.66
CA THR A 2 -0.12 -13.95 -5.15
C THR A 2 0.75 -13.09 -4.22
N ASP A 3 1.65 -12.31 -4.79
CA ASP A 3 2.49 -11.37 -4.04
C ASP A 3 1.62 -10.25 -3.42
N ALA A 4 1.94 -9.86 -2.19
CA ALA A 4 1.28 -8.74 -1.50
C ALA A 4 1.62 -7.40 -2.16
N TRP A 5 2.73 -7.32 -2.90
CA TRP A 5 3.20 -6.13 -3.58
C TRP A 5 3.17 -6.30 -5.10
N GLU A 6 2.68 -5.28 -5.82
CA GLU A 6 2.71 -5.22 -7.28
C GLU A 6 3.72 -4.15 -7.73
N LEU A 7 4.74 -4.54 -8.49
CA LEU A 7 5.72 -3.60 -9.06
C LEU A 7 5.04 -2.75 -10.14
N VAL A 8 4.93 -1.44 -9.90
CA VAL A 8 4.21 -0.49 -10.76
C VAL A 8 5.10 0.50 -11.48
N LEU A 9 6.36 0.63 -11.04
CA LEU A 9 7.39 1.39 -11.72
C LEU A 9 8.73 0.71 -11.51
N HIS A 10 9.50 0.55 -12.57
CA HIS A 10 10.92 0.22 -12.50
C HIS A 10 11.69 1.04 -13.54
N HIS A 11 12.47 2.02 -13.10
CA HIS A 11 13.30 2.85 -13.97
C HIS A 11 14.76 2.45 -13.83
N THR A 12 15.41 2.26 -14.96
CA THR A 12 16.87 2.17 -15.09
C THR A 12 17.32 3.19 -16.12
N TYR A 13 18.61 3.54 -16.12
CA TYR A 13 19.12 4.60 -17.00
C TYR A 13 20.20 4.09 -17.97
N GLY A 14 20.43 2.77 -18.04
CA GLY A 14 21.41 2.11 -18.91
C GLY A 14 21.03 2.07 -20.40
N GLY A 15 19.99 2.80 -20.80
CA GLY A 15 19.52 2.91 -22.17
C GLY A 15 20.09 4.14 -22.91
N PRO A 16 19.53 4.49 -24.07
CA PRO A 16 19.86 5.75 -24.73
C PRO A 16 19.55 6.95 -23.80
N PRO A 17 20.44 7.95 -23.73
CA PRO A 17 20.23 9.15 -22.91
C PRO A 17 18.85 9.78 -23.11
N GLY A 18 18.24 10.26 -22.03
CA GLY A 18 16.94 10.91 -22.05
C GLY A 18 15.72 9.97 -22.17
N MET A 19 15.92 8.69 -22.48
CA MET A 19 14.82 7.71 -22.59
C MET A 19 14.66 6.88 -21.32
N ILE A 20 13.66 7.23 -20.52
CA ILE A 20 13.39 6.59 -19.22
C ILE A 20 12.22 5.63 -19.38
N PHE A 21 12.54 4.36 -19.65
CA PHE A 21 11.53 3.33 -19.81
C PHE A 21 11.11 2.72 -18.47
N ASP A 22 9.83 2.40 -18.35
CA ASP A 22 9.33 1.57 -17.29
C ASP A 22 9.57 0.10 -17.64
N HIS A 23 10.24 -0.60 -16.72
CA HIS A 23 10.56 -2.02 -16.77
C HIS A 23 9.60 -2.87 -15.93
N SER A 24 8.65 -2.23 -15.23
CA SER A 24 7.61 -2.94 -14.47
C SER A 24 6.77 -3.84 -15.39
N PRO A 25 6.11 -4.89 -14.85
CA PRO A 25 5.15 -5.69 -15.61
C PRO A 25 4.05 -4.85 -16.27
N THR A 26 3.65 -3.72 -15.67
CA THR A 26 2.57 -2.88 -16.20
C THR A 26 3.00 -2.06 -17.41
N ARG A 27 4.29 -1.69 -17.52
CA ARG A 27 4.85 -0.83 -18.60
C ARG A 27 4.05 0.47 -18.80
N ARG A 28 3.53 1.04 -17.72
CA ARG A 28 2.61 2.19 -17.74
C ARG A 28 3.16 3.42 -17.03
N SER A 29 4.37 3.33 -16.49
CA SER A 29 4.94 4.38 -15.65
C SER A 29 6.22 4.97 -16.24
N HIS A 30 6.30 5.16 -17.56
CA HIS A 30 7.47 5.75 -18.22
C HIS A 30 7.82 7.13 -17.65
N GLY A 31 9.12 7.43 -17.56
CA GLY A 31 9.60 8.73 -17.08
C GLY A 31 9.71 9.75 -18.21
N GLN A 32 9.44 11.02 -17.88
CA GLN A 32 9.69 12.17 -18.72
C GLN A 32 10.76 13.03 -18.05
N ALA A 33 11.89 13.18 -18.72
CA ALA A 33 12.99 14.01 -18.25
C ALA A 33 12.59 15.50 -18.33
N VAL A 34 12.72 16.24 -17.24
CA VAL A 34 12.40 17.67 -17.17
C VAL A 34 13.67 18.45 -16.88
N ASN A 35 14.05 19.33 -17.80
CA ASN A 35 15.30 20.12 -17.76
C ASN A 35 16.58 19.28 -17.63
N LEU A 36 16.51 18.01 -18.07
CA LEU A 36 17.65 17.11 -18.16
C LEU A 36 18.09 17.01 -19.62
N SER A 37 19.39 17.07 -19.84
CA SER A 37 20.06 16.89 -21.12
C SER A 37 20.67 15.50 -21.21
N ASP A 38 21.09 15.08 -22.42
CA ASP A 38 21.76 13.80 -22.61
C ASP A 38 23.05 13.66 -21.78
N ALA A 39 23.71 14.78 -21.43
CA ALA A 39 24.91 14.79 -20.61
C ALA A 39 24.64 14.41 -19.14
N ASP A 40 23.39 14.50 -18.71
CA ASP A 40 22.97 14.17 -17.35
C ASP A 40 22.72 12.66 -17.19
N PHE A 41 22.79 11.89 -18.28
CA PHE A 41 22.66 10.44 -18.27
C PHE A 41 24.03 9.78 -18.44
N ALA A 42 24.47 9.07 -17.40
CA ALA A 42 25.68 8.28 -17.42
C ALA A 42 25.39 6.84 -17.85
N ARG A 43 26.35 6.24 -18.56
CA ARG A 43 26.28 4.83 -18.98
C ARG A 43 26.35 3.85 -17.81
N ASP A 44 27.10 4.20 -16.78
CA ASP A 44 27.36 3.39 -15.60
C ASP A 44 26.82 4.11 -14.37
N GLY A 45 26.13 3.37 -13.50
CA GLY A 45 25.61 3.84 -12.22
C GLY A 45 26.31 3.12 -11.07
N ALA A 46 25.52 2.50 -10.19
CA ALA A 46 26.03 1.65 -9.11
C ALA A 46 26.71 0.38 -9.64
N ALA A 47 26.34 -0.06 -10.85
CA ALA A 47 26.99 -1.16 -11.54
C ALA A 47 27.35 -0.76 -12.99
N PRO A 48 28.33 -1.43 -13.62
CA PRO A 48 28.59 -1.25 -15.05
C PRO A 48 27.34 -1.52 -15.89
N GLY A 49 26.92 -0.54 -16.70
CA GLY A 49 25.78 -0.62 -17.60
C GLY A 49 24.39 -0.46 -16.96
N SER A 50 24.27 -0.24 -15.64
CA SER A 50 22.96 0.07 -15.02
C SER A 50 22.45 1.46 -15.41
N GLY A 51 23.39 2.35 -15.73
CA GLY A 51 23.20 3.77 -15.99
C GLY A 51 22.86 4.58 -14.74
N ALA A 52 22.98 5.90 -14.85
CA ALA A 52 22.52 6.81 -13.81
C ALA A 52 22.03 8.11 -14.42
N VAL A 53 21.10 8.78 -13.72
CA VAL A 53 20.70 10.15 -14.01
C VAL A 53 21.30 11.08 -12.95
N HIS A 54 21.85 12.21 -13.39
CA HIS A 54 22.32 13.27 -12.51
C HIS A 54 21.23 14.34 -12.39
N LEU A 55 20.78 14.60 -11.17
CA LEU A 55 19.83 15.66 -10.84
C LEU A 55 20.62 16.86 -10.31
N HIS A 56 20.34 18.06 -10.81
CA HIS A 56 21.23 19.21 -10.69
C HIS A 56 20.70 20.38 -9.84
N SER A 57 19.48 20.35 -9.31
CA SER A 57 18.87 21.42 -8.47
C SER A 57 17.34 21.30 -8.45
N ASP A 58 16.69 22.28 -7.82
CA ASP A 58 15.25 22.62 -7.88
C ASP A 58 14.61 22.58 -9.27
N THR A 59 15.37 22.57 -10.37
CA THR A 59 14.78 22.63 -11.72
C THR A 59 14.73 21.30 -12.46
N THR A 60 15.54 20.30 -12.06
CA THR A 60 15.57 18.99 -12.72
C THR A 60 14.68 18.00 -12.01
N MET A 61 13.98 17.15 -12.77
CA MET A 61 13.20 16.05 -12.22
C MET A 61 12.90 15.01 -13.30
N ILE A 62 12.43 13.85 -12.86
CA ILE A 62 11.75 12.90 -13.74
C ILE A 62 10.27 12.94 -13.38
N ARG A 63 9.43 13.30 -14.35
CA ARG A 63 7.97 13.28 -14.20
C ARG A 63 7.43 11.94 -14.68
N VAL A 64 6.62 11.31 -13.85
CA VAL A 64 5.87 10.10 -14.20
C VAL A 64 4.41 10.48 -14.42
N PRO A 65 3.89 10.37 -15.65
CA PRO A 65 2.52 10.74 -15.96
C PRO A 65 1.49 9.89 -15.19
N PRO A 66 0.25 10.42 -15.04
CA PRO A 66 -0.88 9.65 -14.53
C PRO A 66 -1.09 8.33 -15.28
N SER A 67 -1.38 7.27 -14.54
CA SER A 67 -1.75 5.97 -15.10
C SER A 67 -2.57 5.15 -14.10
N GLN A 68 -3.21 4.08 -14.57
CA GLN A 68 -3.97 3.16 -13.71
C GLN A 68 -3.07 2.40 -12.70
N SER A 69 -1.75 2.44 -12.86
CA SER A 69 -0.82 1.81 -11.93
C SER A 69 -0.79 2.52 -10.57
N TRP A 70 -1.32 3.74 -10.47
CA TRP A 70 -1.31 4.57 -9.26
C TRP A 70 -2.66 4.63 -8.52
N ALA A 71 -3.66 3.87 -8.98
CA ALA A 71 -4.98 3.83 -8.38
C ALA A 71 -5.60 2.40 -8.40
N PRO A 72 -6.05 1.86 -7.25
CA PRO A 72 -5.72 2.32 -5.89
C PRO A 72 -4.24 2.06 -5.54
N LEU A 73 -3.73 2.69 -4.48
CA LEU A 73 -2.40 2.39 -3.92
C LEU A 73 -2.49 1.43 -2.73
N GLY A 74 -3.25 1.79 -1.68
CA GLY A 74 -3.40 0.98 -0.46
C GLY A 74 -2.16 0.92 0.43
N GLY A 75 -0.98 0.88 -0.17
CA GLY A 75 0.34 0.99 0.42
C GLY A 75 1.36 1.28 -0.67
N VAL A 76 2.58 1.68 -0.29
CA VAL A 76 3.67 1.95 -1.23
C VAL A 76 4.99 1.43 -0.65
N ARG A 77 5.79 0.77 -1.48
CA ARG A 77 7.21 0.50 -1.21
C ARG A 77 8.02 1.19 -2.29
N ILE A 78 9.01 1.97 -1.89
CA ILE A 78 9.91 2.71 -2.78
C ILE A 78 11.30 2.19 -2.48
N GLU A 79 12.05 1.82 -3.50
CA GLU A 79 13.47 1.44 -3.42
C GLU A 79 14.24 2.25 -4.45
N ILE A 80 15.32 2.89 -4.02
CA ILE A 80 16.13 3.78 -4.85
C ILE A 80 17.60 3.49 -4.60
N VAL A 81 18.37 3.31 -5.68
CA VAL A 81 19.83 3.32 -5.61
C VAL A 81 20.31 4.74 -5.86
N CYS A 82 21.01 5.35 -4.91
CA CYS A 82 21.46 6.74 -5.06
C CYS A 82 22.82 6.96 -4.43
N GLU A 83 23.45 8.08 -4.76
CA GLU A 83 24.72 8.41 -4.13
C GLU A 83 24.54 8.78 -2.66
N THR A 84 25.48 8.35 -1.82
CA THR A 84 25.41 8.65 -0.39
C THR A 84 25.42 10.15 -0.10
N ASP A 85 26.14 10.95 -0.91
CA ASP A 85 26.20 12.39 -0.72
C ASP A 85 24.86 13.09 -0.99
N LEU A 86 24.01 12.52 -1.84
CA LEU A 86 22.68 13.05 -2.12
C LEU A 86 21.79 13.03 -0.87
N ILE A 87 21.92 12.00 -0.03
CA ILE A 87 21.24 11.90 1.27
C ILE A 87 21.76 12.97 2.28
N ARG A 88 23.02 13.40 2.14
CA ARG A 88 23.59 14.46 3.00
C ARG A 88 23.02 15.83 2.65
N HIS A 89 22.96 16.17 1.36
CA HIS A 89 22.49 17.48 0.89
C HIS A 89 20.98 17.63 1.03
N GLY A 90 20.24 16.54 0.84
CA GLY A 90 18.80 16.51 0.99
C GLY A 90 18.01 16.95 -0.23
N GLY A 91 16.69 16.89 -0.10
CA GLY A 91 15.73 17.15 -1.16
C GLY A 91 14.67 16.04 -1.23
N ARG A 92 13.71 16.19 -2.15
CA ARG A 92 12.67 15.19 -2.35
C ARG A 92 13.17 14.06 -3.26
N LEU A 93 13.10 12.83 -2.77
CA LEU A 93 13.44 11.63 -3.55
C LEU A 93 12.30 11.28 -4.50
N VAL A 94 11.08 11.13 -3.95
CA VAL A 94 9.86 10.83 -4.71
C VAL A 94 8.72 11.64 -4.10
N THR A 95 7.96 12.34 -4.93
CA THR A 95 6.79 13.11 -4.49
C THR A 95 5.58 12.77 -5.36
N ALA A 96 4.50 12.36 -4.72
CA ALA A 96 3.16 12.27 -5.27
C ALA A 96 2.21 13.24 -4.52
N ASP A 97 0.96 13.31 -4.96
CA ASP A 97 -0.11 14.01 -4.25
C ASP A 97 -0.55 13.29 -2.95
N SER A 98 -0.44 11.96 -2.91
CA SER A 98 -0.81 11.17 -1.72
C SER A 98 0.35 10.75 -0.82
N PHE A 99 1.60 10.88 -1.25
CA PHE A 99 2.75 10.56 -0.41
C PHE A 99 4.00 11.31 -0.85
N LEU A 100 4.97 11.44 0.05
CA LEU A 100 6.33 11.87 -0.30
C LEU A 100 7.37 11.04 0.44
N PHE A 101 8.53 10.94 -0.17
CA PHE A 101 9.76 10.44 0.42
C PHE A 101 10.87 11.47 0.21
N ASP A 102 11.51 11.92 1.29
CA ASP A 102 12.62 12.86 1.24
C ASP A 102 13.78 12.47 2.15
N THR A 103 14.85 13.25 2.00
CA THR A 103 16.07 13.10 2.77
C THR A 103 16.72 14.44 3.04
N GLY A 104 17.64 14.49 4.01
CA GLY A 104 18.52 15.63 4.24
C GLY A 104 19.30 15.48 5.54
N ASN A 105 20.55 15.95 5.56
CA ASN A 105 21.45 15.83 6.70
C ASN A 105 21.53 14.39 7.26
N GLY A 106 21.45 13.35 6.40
CA GLY A 106 21.50 11.95 6.85
C GLY A 106 20.21 11.44 7.50
N TYR A 107 19.09 12.17 7.37
CA TYR A 107 17.76 11.74 7.74
C TYR A 107 16.95 11.27 6.54
N PHE A 108 15.89 10.53 6.83
CA PHE A 108 14.87 10.13 5.88
C PHE A 108 13.51 10.47 6.45
N SER A 109 12.61 11.04 5.65
CA SER A 109 11.25 11.31 6.10
C SER A 109 10.21 10.91 5.07
N GLY A 110 9.03 10.56 5.56
CA GLY A 110 7.90 10.19 4.74
C GLY A 110 6.63 10.86 5.26
N GLU A 111 5.83 11.38 4.32
CA GLU A 111 4.49 11.88 4.59
C GLU A 111 3.49 11.09 3.75
N PHE A 112 2.36 10.73 4.34
CA PHE A 112 1.38 9.82 3.72
C PHE A 112 -0.04 10.30 3.99
N ASN A 113 -0.83 10.49 2.93
CA ASN A 113 -2.24 10.83 2.98
C ASN A 113 -3.09 9.57 2.82
N GLN A 114 -3.96 9.34 3.79
CA GLN A 114 -4.79 8.13 3.88
C GLN A 114 -6.11 8.33 3.14
N SER A 115 -6.66 7.25 2.55
CA SER A 115 -7.87 7.30 1.72
C SER A 115 -9.12 7.78 2.46
N HIS A 116 -9.12 7.75 3.79
CA HIS A 116 -10.23 8.15 4.66
C HIS A 116 -10.01 9.50 5.36
N GLY A 117 -9.01 10.30 4.94
CA GLY A 117 -8.84 11.68 5.41
C GLY A 117 -7.93 11.89 6.63
N GLY A 118 -7.02 10.95 6.91
CA GLY A 118 -5.94 11.13 7.89
C GLY A 118 -4.56 11.22 7.22
N SER A 119 -3.52 11.45 8.03
CA SER A 119 -2.13 11.50 7.55
C SER A 119 -1.14 10.92 8.55
N SER A 120 -0.07 10.32 8.05
CA SER A 120 1.07 9.87 8.86
C SER A 120 2.34 10.60 8.42
N VAL A 121 3.17 10.98 9.37
CA VAL A 121 4.51 11.55 9.12
C VAL A 121 5.52 10.80 9.96
N VAL A 122 6.62 10.38 9.34
CA VAL A 122 7.72 9.68 10.02
C VAL A 122 9.06 10.31 9.66
N THR A 123 10.03 10.23 10.58
CA THR A 123 11.37 10.74 10.34
C THR A 123 12.40 9.83 11.01
N GLU A 124 13.23 9.18 10.21
CA GLU A 124 14.39 8.42 10.66
C GLU A 124 15.55 9.36 11.03
N GLY A 125 16.30 9.01 12.08
CA GLY A 125 17.44 9.75 12.62
C GLY A 125 17.09 10.98 13.47
N GLY A 126 15.91 11.58 13.31
CA GLY A 126 15.38 12.60 14.24
C GLY A 126 16.34 13.78 14.49
N SER A 127 16.90 13.90 15.70
CA SER A 127 17.86 14.96 16.06
C SER A 127 19.33 14.55 15.96
N ASN A 128 19.63 13.27 15.70
CA ASN A 128 20.97 12.74 15.58
C ASN A 128 21.13 12.06 14.22
N PRO A 129 21.73 12.73 13.22
CA PRO A 129 21.93 12.18 11.88
C PRO A 129 22.54 10.80 11.91
N ARG A 130 22.02 9.89 11.07
CA ARG A 130 22.67 8.61 10.89
C ARG A 130 23.99 8.80 10.15
N PRO A 131 25.10 8.21 10.63
CA PRO A 131 26.30 8.08 9.81
C PRO A 131 25.98 7.20 8.60
N LEU A 132 26.01 7.78 7.41
CA LEU A 132 25.82 7.03 6.18
C LEU A 132 27.08 6.21 5.84
N PRO A 133 26.93 5.05 5.16
CA PRO A 133 28.07 4.25 4.71
C PRO A 133 29.07 5.10 3.91
N PRO A 134 30.37 4.79 3.94
CA PRO A 134 31.36 5.50 3.12
C PRO A 134 31.27 5.14 1.64
N GLU A 135 30.42 4.17 1.28
CA GLU A 135 30.18 3.74 -0.09
C GLU A 135 29.64 4.88 -0.94
N GLN A 136 30.03 4.91 -2.22
CA GLN A 136 29.56 5.94 -3.14
C GLN A 136 28.06 5.80 -3.42
N TRP A 137 27.55 4.57 -3.44
CA TRP A 137 26.16 4.23 -3.73
C TRP A 137 25.52 3.54 -2.54
N VAL A 138 24.25 3.81 -2.32
CA VAL A 138 23.43 3.21 -1.26
C VAL A 138 22.07 2.86 -1.82
N THR A 139 21.50 1.75 -1.39
CA THR A 139 20.08 1.43 -1.62
C THR A 139 19.28 1.91 -0.43
N VAL A 140 18.27 2.73 -0.66
CA VAL A 140 17.34 3.15 0.40
C VAL A 140 15.95 2.70 0.02
N ALA A 141 15.23 2.12 0.98
CA ALA A 141 13.82 1.80 0.81
C ALA A 141 12.95 2.42 1.90
N LEU A 142 11.78 2.90 1.50
CA LEU A 142 10.69 3.36 2.37
C LEU A 142 9.44 2.55 2.01
N GLN A 143 8.86 1.88 2.99
CA GLN A 143 7.61 1.15 2.83
C GLN A 143 6.57 1.69 3.80
N TYR A 144 5.40 2.01 3.28
CA TYR A 144 4.18 2.30 4.01
C TYR A 144 3.13 1.27 3.64
N ASP A 145 2.50 0.67 4.64
CA ASP A 145 1.31 -0.15 4.50
C ASP A 145 0.39 0.07 5.72
N PRO A 146 -0.79 -0.57 5.77
CA PRO A 146 -1.68 -0.40 6.92
C PRO A 146 -1.10 -0.84 8.26
N ALA A 147 -0.06 -1.68 8.29
CA ALA A 147 0.56 -2.16 9.51
C ALA A 147 1.66 -1.23 10.05
N GLY A 148 2.19 -0.33 9.23
CA GLY A 148 3.21 0.60 9.69
C GLY A 148 4.02 1.26 8.57
N VAL A 149 5.11 1.88 8.98
CA VAL A 149 6.15 2.39 8.08
C VAL A 149 7.48 1.77 8.45
N GLN A 150 8.29 1.42 7.46
CA GLN A 150 9.65 0.96 7.66
C GLN A 150 10.62 1.61 6.67
N VAL A 151 11.85 1.81 7.13
CA VAL A 151 12.96 2.30 6.32
C VAL A 151 14.09 1.28 6.34
N GLU A 152 14.64 0.98 5.18
CA GLU A 152 15.76 0.07 4.99
C GLU A 152 16.92 0.79 4.30
N ILE A 153 18.16 0.47 4.66
CA ILE A 153 19.38 0.94 4.01
C ILE A 153 20.23 -0.28 3.66
N ASN A 154 20.58 -0.44 2.39
CA ASN A 154 21.30 -1.61 1.86
C ASN A 154 20.63 -2.96 2.22
N GLY A 155 19.30 -2.95 2.37
CA GLY A 155 18.50 -4.11 2.77
C GLY A 155 18.38 -4.35 4.28
N ASP A 156 19.11 -3.59 5.10
CA ASP A 156 19.00 -3.66 6.56
C ASP A 156 17.87 -2.73 7.06
N LEU A 157 16.97 -3.26 7.90
CA LEU A 157 15.94 -2.46 8.56
C LEU A 157 16.57 -1.48 9.55
N VAL A 158 16.46 -0.18 9.27
CA VAL A 158 17.06 0.89 10.09
C VAL A 158 16.06 1.60 10.99
N SER A 159 14.78 1.61 10.63
CA SER A 159 13.69 2.15 11.46
C SER A 159 12.35 1.56 11.09
N ARG A 160 11.47 1.54 12.10
CA ARG A 160 10.12 0.98 12.00
C ARG A 160 9.18 1.75 12.93
N TRP A 161 8.02 2.10 12.40
CA TRP A 161 6.90 2.70 13.15
C TRP A 161 5.71 1.77 13.00
N ASP A 162 5.47 0.99 14.05
CA ASP A 162 4.31 0.11 14.14
C ASP A 162 3.07 0.90 14.52
N GLY A 163 1.97 0.65 13.82
CA GLY A 163 0.70 1.31 14.08
C GLY A 163 -0.24 1.15 12.90
N TRP A 164 -1.54 1.06 13.18
CA TRP A 164 -2.52 1.01 12.12
C TRP A 164 -2.59 2.36 11.39
N ASN A 165 -2.04 2.40 10.17
CA ASN A 165 -1.91 3.61 9.37
C ASN A 165 -3.04 3.79 8.35
N GLY A 166 -3.91 2.78 8.16
CA GLY A 166 -4.93 2.81 7.13
C GLY A 166 -4.37 2.61 5.71
N LEU A 167 -5.25 2.72 4.72
CA LEU A 167 -4.89 2.55 3.31
C LEU A 167 -4.41 3.87 2.72
N LEU A 168 -3.31 3.82 1.96
CA LEU A 168 -2.79 4.98 1.23
C LEU A 168 -3.77 5.44 0.14
N ALA A 169 -4.01 6.74 0.04
CA ALA A 169 -4.84 7.32 -1.01
C ALA A 169 -4.23 7.11 -2.40
N HIS A 170 -5.07 7.14 -3.45
CA HIS A 170 -4.58 7.05 -4.83
C HIS A 170 -3.62 8.20 -5.14
N ALA A 171 -2.69 7.96 -6.08
CA ALA A 171 -1.88 9.03 -6.64
C ALA A 171 -2.27 9.31 -8.09
N THR A 172 -2.31 10.58 -8.47
CA THR A 172 -2.56 10.97 -9.86
C THR A 172 -1.30 11.01 -10.71
N GLY A 173 -0.12 10.80 -10.12
CA GLY A 173 1.17 10.80 -10.78
C GLY A 173 2.25 11.11 -9.75
N LEU A 174 3.51 11.08 -10.17
CA LEU A 174 4.61 11.41 -9.27
C LEU A 174 5.76 12.10 -9.99
N VAL A 175 6.63 12.71 -9.20
CA VAL A 175 7.92 13.23 -9.64
C VAL A 175 9.02 12.59 -8.81
N ILE A 176 10.16 12.36 -9.45
CA ILE A 176 11.37 11.83 -8.83
C ILE A 176 12.42 12.94 -8.85
N GLY A 177 13.09 13.14 -7.72
CA GLY A 177 14.16 14.10 -7.57
C GLY A 177 13.73 15.54 -7.30
N ASN A 178 12.44 15.78 -7.01
CA ASN A 178 11.91 17.10 -6.70
C ASN A 178 10.52 17.03 -6.06
N ASP A 179 9.96 18.18 -5.70
CA ASP A 179 8.54 18.30 -5.39
C ASP A 179 7.70 18.59 -6.64
N LEU A 180 6.37 18.47 -6.51
CA LEU A 180 5.43 18.73 -7.61
C LEU A 180 5.46 20.18 -8.13
N SER A 181 6.04 21.11 -7.36
CA SER A 181 6.19 22.53 -7.72
C SER A 181 7.52 22.86 -8.40
N GLY A 182 8.49 21.93 -8.42
CA GLY A 182 9.84 22.15 -8.91
C GLY A 182 10.64 23.14 -8.04
N ARG A 183 10.59 23.01 -6.71
CA ARG A 183 11.27 23.95 -5.79
C ARG A 183 12.07 23.32 -4.67
N ASN A 184 12.01 22.00 -4.50
CA ASN A 184 12.72 21.29 -3.44
C ASN A 184 13.52 20.14 -4.07
N GLY A 185 14.40 20.50 -4.98
CA GLY A 185 15.10 19.56 -5.85
C GLY A 185 16.20 18.81 -5.13
N LEU A 186 16.42 17.61 -5.63
CA LEU A 186 17.54 16.77 -5.24
C LEU A 186 18.78 17.15 -6.07
N SER A 187 19.97 17.02 -5.48
CA SER A 187 21.23 17.16 -6.20
C SER A 187 22.08 15.91 -6.01
N GLY A 188 22.47 15.27 -7.11
CA GLY A 188 23.30 14.07 -7.12
C GLY A 188 22.79 13.01 -8.10
N ARG A 189 23.45 11.85 -8.12
CA ARG A 189 23.07 10.76 -9.03
C ARG A 189 22.13 9.76 -8.40
N VAL A 190 21.19 9.29 -9.23
CA VAL A 190 20.27 8.20 -8.93
C VAL A 190 20.39 7.13 -10.01
N ASP A 191 20.33 5.89 -9.58
CA ASP A 191 20.26 4.66 -10.36
C ASP A 191 19.02 3.87 -9.87
N ASP A 192 18.60 2.86 -10.63
CA ASP A 192 17.58 1.85 -10.35
C ASP A 192 16.52 2.26 -9.31
N ILE A 193 15.36 2.66 -9.81
CA ILE A 193 14.22 3.05 -8.99
C ILE A 193 13.12 2.04 -9.16
N LYS A 194 12.65 1.46 -8.07
CA LYS A 194 11.50 0.56 -8.05
C LYS A 194 10.44 1.09 -7.10
N ILE A 195 9.19 1.08 -7.56
CA ILE A 195 8.04 1.41 -6.74
C ILE A 195 6.99 0.31 -6.88
N TRP A 196 6.57 -0.22 -5.74
CA TRP A 196 5.48 -1.17 -5.62
C TRP A 196 4.29 -0.51 -4.93
N ARG A 197 3.09 -0.91 -5.33
CA ARG A 197 1.86 -0.65 -4.57
C ARG A 197 1.42 -1.92 -3.85
N LEU A 198 0.60 -1.76 -2.82
CA LEU A 198 -0.11 -2.90 -2.25
C LEU A 198 -1.00 -3.51 -3.35
N ASN A 199 -0.92 -4.82 -3.55
CA ASN A 199 -1.59 -5.48 -4.66
C ASN A 199 -3.13 -5.36 -4.48
N PRO A 200 -3.82 -4.63 -5.37
CA PRO A 200 -5.26 -4.39 -5.23
C PRO A 200 -6.09 -5.66 -5.41
N ASN A 201 -5.53 -6.67 -6.08
CA ASN A 201 -6.18 -7.95 -6.32
C ASN A 201 -5.87 -8.99 -5.25
N LEU A 202 -5.12 -8.65 -4.19
CA LEU A 202 -4.68 -9.62 -3.19
C LEU A 202 -5.85 -10.33 -2.52
N VAL A 203 -6.84 -9.57 -2.03
CA VAL A 203 -8.01 -10.13 -1.32
C VAL A 203 -8.80 -11.06 -2.25
N GLY A 204 -9.10 -10.60 -3.46
CA GLY A 204 -9.80 -11.41 -4.46
C GLY A 204 -9.02 -12.68 -4.83
N SER A 205 -7.70 -12.58 -4.98
CA SER A 205 -6.83 -13.72 -5.28
C SER A 205 -6.82 -14.73 -4.14
N VAL A 206 -6.64 -14.29 -2.90
CA VAL A 206 -6.66 -15.16 -1.71
C VAL A 206 -8.03 -15.81 -1.53
N PHE A 207 -9.11 -15.10 -1.86
CA PHE A 207 -10.46 -15.65 -1.82
C PHE A 207 -10.62 -16.82 -2.81
N VAL A 208 -10.21 -16.63 -4.07
CA VAL A 208 -10.36 -17.66 -5.11
C VAL A 208 -9.29 -18.76 -5.08
N GLU A 209 -8.13 -18.52 -4.45
CA GLU A 209 -7.08 -19.52 -4.25
C GLU A 209 -7.48 -20.61 -3.24
N ARG A 210 -8.53 -20.39 -2.44
CA ARG A 210 -9.07 -21.41 -1.53
C ARG A 210 -9.60 -22.61 -2.33
N PRO A 211 -9.26 -23.85 -1.95
CA PRO A 211 -9.90 -25.05 -2.49
C PRO A 211 -11.42 -24.99 -2.35
N MET A 212 -12.16 -25.09 -3.46
CA MET A 212 -13.62 -25.10 -3.45
C MET A 212 -14.20 -26.02 -4.54
N PRO A 213 -15.39 -26.59 -4.33
CA PRO A 213 -16.12 -27.30 -5.36
C PRO A 213 -16.38 -26.41 -6.60
N VAL A 214 -16.41 -27.03 -7.79
CA VAL A 214 -16.55 -26.32 -9.06
C VAL A 214 -17.88 -25.57 -9.18
N ASP A 215 -18.95 -26.15 -8.64
CA ASP A 215 -20.28 -25.56 -8.57
C ASP A 215 -20.32 -24.33 -7.66
N VAL A 216 -19.69 -24.39 -6.49
CA VAL A 216 -19.51 -23.23 -5.60
C VAL A 216 -18.73 -22.11 -6.31
N GLY A 217 -17.62 -22.46 -6.98
CA GLY A 217 -16.84 -21.50 -7.75
C GLY A 217 -17.64 -20.84 -8.89
N ARG A 218 -18.49 -21.60 -9.59
CA ARG A 218 -19.39 -21.04 -10.62
C ARG A 218 -20.42 -20.10 -10.02
N CYS A 219 -20.99 -20.43 -8.86
CA CYS A 219 -21.93 -19.56 -8.18
C CYS A 219 -21.28 -18.22 -7.79
N TRP A 220 -20.06 -18.24 -7.24
CA TRP A 220 -19.32 -17.01 -6.94
C TRP A 220 -19.03 -16.16 -8.19
N ALA A 221 -18.73 -16.79 -9.32
CA ALA A 221 -18.57 -16.07 -10.58
C ALA A 221 -19.88 -15.40 -11.04
N ASP A 222 -21.01 -16.09 -10.92
CA ASP A 222 -22.33 -15.52 -11.20
C ASP A 222 -22.71 -14.40 -10.23
N TRP A 223 -22.40 -14.56 -8.95
CA TRP A 223 -22.57 -13.52 -7.93
C TRP A 223 -21.75 -12.27 -8.27
N SER A 224 -20.48 -12.43 -8.67
CA SER A 224 -19.62 -11.32 -9.08
C SER A 224 -20.18 -10.57 -10.28
N ARG A 225 -20.71 -11.29 -11.28
CA ARG A 225 -21.37 -10.65 -12.44
C ARG A 225 -22.60 -9.84 -12.02
N ARG A 226 -23.42 -10.36 -11.10
CA ARG A 226 -24.57 -9.63 -10.55
C ARG A 226 -24.15 -8.40 -9.75
N LEU A 227 -23.02 -8.47 -9.04
CA LEU A 227 -22.42 -7.32 -8.38
C LEU A 227 -22.04 -6.23 -9.40
N ASP A 228 -21.38 -6.59 -10.51
CA ASP A 228 -21.04 -5.63 -11.57
C ASP A 228 -22.28 -4.96 -12.18
N GLU A 229 -23.36 -5.73 -12.39
CA GLU A 229 -24.66 -5.22 -12.85
C GLU A 229 -25.28 -4.26 -11.82
N PHE A 230 -25.20 -4.59 -10.52
CA PHE A 230 -25.68 -3.72 -9.44
C PHE A 230 -24.90 -2.42 -9.40
N ILE A 231 -23.56 -2.47 -9.48
CA ILE A 231 -22.67 -1.29 -9.47
C ILE A 231 -23.03 -0.36 -10.62
N THR A 232 -23.21 -0.93 -11.82
CA THR A 232 -23.55 -0.17 -13.02
C THR A 232 -24.92 0.49 -12.91
N THR A 233 -25.89 -0.18 -12.28
CA THR A 233 -27.27 0.31 -12.14
C THR A 233 -27.43 1.28 -10.96
N ASN A 234 -26.59 1.17 -9.93
CA ASN A 234 -26.69 1.93 -8.67
C ASN A 234 -25.38 2.67 -8.33
N PRO A 235 -24.83 3.51 -9.23
CA PRO A 235 -23.49 4.09 -9.06
C PRO A 235 -23.36 4.98 -7.82
N HIS A 236 -24.39 5.76 -7.47
CA HIS A 236 -24.39 6.57 -6.24
C HIS A 236 -24.34 5.72 -4.97
N CYS A 237 -24.98 4.55 -5.02
CA CYS A 237 -25.06 3.66 -3.88
C CYS A 237 -23.73 2.95 -3.67
N TRP A 238 -23.12 2.52 -4.76
CA TRP A 238 -21.77 1.98 -4.75
C TRP A 238 -20.74 3.01 -4.30
N ASP A 239 -20.76 4.24 -4.83
CA ASP A 239 -19.86 5.33 -4.43
C ASP A 239 -19.91 5.58 -2.91
N ARG A 240 -21.13 5.62 -2.36
CA ARG A 240 -21.35 5.71 -0.92
C ARG A 240 -20.72 4.56 -0.14
N LEU A 241 -20.89 3.31 -0.59
CA LEU A 241 -20.29 2.14 0.06
C LEU A 241 -18.77 2.10 -0.05
N THR A 242 -18.21 2.50 -1.19
CA THR A 242 -16.75 2.62 -1.36
C THR A 242 -16.13 3.68 -0.45
N THR A 243 -16.94 4.59 0.11
CA THR A 243 -16.52 5.53 1.15
C THR A 243 -16.72 4.95 2.56
N LEU A 244 -17.88 4.35 2.84
CA LEU A 244 -18.24 3.89 4.20
C LEU A 244 -17.46 2.64 4.62
N VAL A 245 -17.25 1.68 3.72
CA VAL A 245 -16.56 0.41 4.03
C VAL A 245 -15.12 0.66 4.49
N PRO A 246 -14.27 1.41 3.75
CA PRO A 246 -12.90 1.69 4.21
C PRO A 246 -12.86 2.48 5.52
N ARG A 247 -13.79 3.41 5.74
CA ARG A 247 -13.89 4.17 7.01
C ARG A 247 -14.21 3.27 8.20
N ALA A 248 -15.21 2.40 8.06
CA ALA A 248 -15.59 1.44 9.09
C ALA A 248 -14.43 0.47 9.40
N MET A 249 -13.79 -0.08 8.36
CA MET A 249 -12.62 -0.96 8.51
C MET A 249 -11.47 -0.23 9.23
N PHE A 250 -11.15 1.00 8.81
CA PHE A 250 -10.11 1.79 9.46
C PHE A 250 -10.41 2.07 10.93
N ALA A 251 -11.61 2.54 11.26
CA ALA A 251 -11.99 2.86 12.62
C ALA A 251 -11.98 1.60 13.52
N MET A 252 -12.44 0.46 12.97
CA MET A 252 -12.41 -0.84 13.65
C MET A 252 -10.97 -1.27 13.95
N MET A 253 -10.11 -1.31 12.95
CA MET A 253 -8.72 -1.74 13.10
C MET A 253 -7.91 -0.76 13.98
N SER A 254 -8.18 0.54 13.90
CA SER A 254 -7.58 1.53 14.80
C SER A 254 -7.95 1.26 16.26
N ALA A 255 -9.23 0.99 16.52
CA ALA A 255 -9.70 0.68 17.86
C ALA A 255 -9.10 -0.63 18.40
N VAL A 256 -8.95 -1.65 17.55
CA VAL A 256 -8.26 -2.90 17.91
C VAL A 256 -6.78 -2.67 18.19
N ALA A 257 -6.09 -1.90 17.33
CA ALA A 257 -4.66 -1.61 17.49
C ALA A 257 -4.33 -0.80 18.76
N ALA A 258 -5.29 -0.02 19.26
CA ALA A 258 -5.17 0.74 20.49
C ALA A 258 -5.37 -0.11 21.77
N LEU A 259 -5.83 -1.36 21.66
CA LEU A 259 -6.00 -2.24 22.81
C LEU A 259 -4.63 -2.69 23.36
N PRO A 260 -4.44 -2.68 24.68
CA PRO A 260 -3.20 -3.15 25.27
C PRO A 260 -3.06 -4.67 25.13
N ASN A 261 -1.85 -5.14 24.86
CA ASN A 261 -1.47 -6.57 24.91
C ASN A 261 -2.24 -7.53 23.99
N VAL A 262 -2.98 -7.07 22.98
CA VAL A 262 -3.70 -7.97 22.04
C VAL A 262 -2.89 -8.37 20.82
N GLN A 263 -1.81 -7.67 20.51
CA GLN A 263 -1.17 -7.70 19.19
C GLN A 263 -0.65 -9.10 18.83
N ALA A 264 0.03 -9.78 19.75
CA ALA A 264 0.58 -11.11 19.51
C ALA A 264 -0.52 -12.16 19.31
N ASP A 265 -1.48 -12.24 20.23
CA ASP A 265 -2.59 -13.20 20.17
C ASP A 265 -3.48 -12.95 18.94
N PHE A 266 -3.76 -11.68 18.63
CA PHE A 266 -4.53 -11.31 17.44
C PHE A 266 -3.80 -11.70 16.14
N ALA A 267 -2.47 -11.53 16.08
CA ALA A 267 -1.67 -11.96 14.94
C ALA A 267 -1.65 -13.48 14.78
N GLU A 268 -1.51 -14.22 15.88
CA GLU A 268 -1.58 -15.69 15.88
C GLU A 268 -2.93 -16.20 15.37
N LEU A 269 -4.03 -15.69 15.92
CA LEU A 269 -5.38 -16.05 15.50
C LEU A 269 -5.64 -15.67 14.04
N SER A 270 -5.15 -14.51 13.60
CA SER A 270 -5.24 -14.08 12.19
C SER A 270 -4.45 -15.00 11.26
N ASN A 271 -3.28 -15.49 11.68
CA ASN A 271 -2.50 -16.47 10.92
C ASN A 271 -3.25 -17.81 10.82
N ARG A 272 -3.83 -18.27 11.93
CA ARG A 272 -4.62 -19.50 11.97
C ARG A 272 -5.85 -19.39 11.07
N TYR A 273 -6.57 -18.26 11.09
CA TYR A 273 -7.66 -17.97 10.17
C TYR A 273 -7.21 -18.11 8.71
N ARG A 274 -6.10 -17.46 8.33
CA ARG A 274 -5.56 -17.49 6.97
C ARG A 274 -5.15 -18.90 6.53
N GLN A 275 -4.57 -19.68 7.44
CA GLN A 275 -4.19 -21.06 7.18
C GLN A 275 -5.43 -21.95 6.95
N LEU A 276 -6.42 -21.89 7.84
CA LEU A 276 -7.67 -22.65 7.67
C LEU A 276 -8.39 -22.26 6.38
N TRP A 277 -8.39 -20.96 6.06
CA TRP A 277 -8.92 -20.45 4.80
C TRP A 277 -8.19 -21.07 3.60
N SER A 278 -6.85 -21.02 3.55
CA SER A 278 -6.09 -21.55 2.41
C SER A 278 -6.17 -23.07 2.28
N GLU A 279 -6.40 -23.78 3.38
CA GLU A 279 -6.63 -25.23 3.40
C GLU A 279 -8.09 -25.62 3.04
N GLY A 280 -9.00 -24.66 2.89
CA GLY A 280 -10.42 -24.92 2.63
C GLY A 280 -11.18 -25.48 3.83
N ARG A 281 -10.66 -25.32 5.05
CA ARG A 281 -11.21 -25.87 6.30
C ARG A 281 -12.13 -24.88 6.99
N LEU A 282 -13.17 -24.44 6.28
CA LEU A 282 -14.07 -23.37 6.74
C LEU A 282 -14.84 -23.72 8.02
N GLY A 283 -15.20 -24.99 8.20
CA GLY A 283 -15.91 -25.46 9.39
C GLY A 283 -15.14 -25.30 10.71
N GLU A 284 -13.83 -25.05 10.68
CA GLU A 284 -13.01 -24.80 11.87
C GLU A 284 -12.79 -23.31 12.16
N ILE A 285 -13.06 -22.44 11.18
CA ILE A 285 -12.92 -20.99 11.33
C ILE A 285 -13.89 -20.39 12.37
N PRO A 286 -15.15 -20.86 12.54
CA PRO A 286 -16.02 -20.43 13.64
C PRO A 286 -15.34 -20.34 15.00
N ALA A 287 -14.53 -21.34 15.36
CA ALA A 287 -13.82 -21.36 16.64
C ALA A 287 -12.75 -20.26 16.72
N VAL A 288 -12.00 -20.05 15.64
CA VAL A 288 -10.99 -18.98 15.57
C VAL A 288 -11.64 -17.60 15.65
N LEU A 289 -12.77 -17.39 14.98
CA LEU A 289 -13.53 -16.14 15.07
C LEU A 289 -14.04 -15.93 16.50
N ALA A 290 -14.58 -16.98 17.15
CA ALA A 290 -15.00 -16.91 18.55
C ALA A 290 -13.83 -16.52 19.49
N ASP A 291 -12.64 -17.08 19.27
CA ASP A 291 -11.43 -16.76 20.04
C ASP A 291 -11.00 -15.30 19.83
N ILE A 292 -11.04 -14.79 18.59
CA ILE A 292 -10.76 -13.37 18.29
C ILE A 292 -11.76 -12.48 19.04
N ILE A 293 -13.05 -12.82 18.99
CA ILE A 293 -14.10 -12.04 19.64
C ILE A 293 -13.90 -12.04 21.16
N ALA A 294 -13.60 -13.19 21.75
CA ALA A 294 -13.34 -13.33 23.17
C ALA A 294 -12.11 -12.52 23.60
N LEU A 295 -11.03 -12.56 22.82
CA LEU A 295 -9.82 -11.76 23.04
C LEU A 295 -10.15 -10.26 23.06
N LEU A 296 -10.84 -9.77 22.03
CA LEU A 296 -11.16 -8.36 21.90
C LEU A 296 -12.12 -7.89 23.01
N ARG A 297 -13.19 -8.65 23.29
CA ARG A 297 -14.14 -8.35 24.38
C ARG A 297 -13.46 -8.38 25.74
N GLY A 298 -12.52 -9.29 25.96
CA GLY A 298 -11.70 -9.37 27.18
C GLY A 298 -10.92 -8.10 27.48
N GLN A 299 -10.58 -7.33 26.44
CA GLN A 299 -9.93 -6.01 26.55
C GLN A 299 -10.90 -4.83 26.49
N GLY A 300 -12.21 -5.08 26.55
CA GLY A 300 -13.24 -4.04 26.55
C GLY A 300 -13.56 -3.47 25.16
N PHE A 301 -13.19 -4.16 24.09
CA PHE A 301 -13.59 -3.78 22.73
C PHE A 301 -15.11 -3.94 22.55
N ASP A 302 -15.74 -2.89 22.04
CA ASP A 302 -17.18 -2.83 21.78
C ASP A 302 -17.43 -2.22 20.40
N PRO A 303 -17.79 -3.02 19.38
CA PRO A 303 -18.01 -2.52 18.02
C PRO A 303 -19.21 -1.57 17.92
N ALA A 304 -20.16 -1.61 18.86
CA ALA A 304 -21.30 -0.70 18.89
C ALA A 304 -20.88 0.76 19.13
N ARG A 305 -19.70 0.98 19.72
CA ARG A 305 -19.15 2.32 19.98
C ARG A 305 -18.43 2.93 18.77
N ILE A 306 -18.25 2.16 17.71
CA ILE A 306 -17.52 2.61 16.53
C ILE A 306 -18.48 3.31 15.57
N ALA A 307 -18.50 4.65 15.62
CA ALA A 307 -19.46 5.46 14.86
C ALA A 307 -19.42 5.19 13.34
N ASP A 308 -18.24 5.03 12.75
CA ASP A 308 -18.10 4.72 11.32
C ASP A 308 -18.64 3.33 10.96
N LEU A 309 -18.49 2.34 11.86
CA LEU A 309 -19.08 1.02 11.68
C LEU A 309 -20.61 1.10 11.76
N GLN A 310 -21.15 1.84 12.73
CA GLN A 310 -22.60 2.06 12.83
C GLN A 310 -23.14 2.83 11.62
N ALA A 311 -22.39 3.78 11.08
CA ALA A 311 -22.78 4.50 9.86
C ALA A 311 -22.87 3.56 8.65
N LEU A 312 -21.95 2.59 8.52
CA LEU A 312 -22.02 1.55 7.48
C LEU A 312 -23.20 0.60 7.70
N LEU A 313 -23.34 0.04 8.91
CA LEU A 313 -24.35 -0.98 9.21
C LEU A 313 -25.79 -0.45 9.09
N ASN A 314 -26.00 0.83 9.38
CA ASN A 314 -27.31 1.47 9.27
C ASN A 314 -27.55 2.13 7.89
N ASP A 315 -26.67 1.92 6.92
CA ASP A 315 -26.78 2.56 5.62
C ASP A 315 -27.77 1.84 4.70
N GLY A 316 -28.71 2.59 4.11
CA GLY A 316 -29.68 2.04 3.18
C GLY A 316 -29.05 1.42 1.92
N CYS A 317 -27.85 1.87 1.54
CA CYS A 317 -27.13 1.25 0.43
C CYS A 317 -26.56 -0.11 0.76
N LEU A 318 -26.14 -0.34 2.00
CA LEU A 318 -25.70 -1.66 2.43
C LEU A 318 -26.89 -2.64 2.39
N SER A 319 -28.04 -2.23 2.93
CA SER A 319 -29.29 -3.04 2.87
C SER A 319 -29.68 -3.37 1.43
N SER A 320 -29.62 -2.38 0.53
CA SER A 320 -29.98 -2.57 -0.88
C SER A 320 -29.06 -3.58 -1.58
N VAL A 321 -27.76 -3.55 -1.28
CA VAL A 321 -26.79 -4.52 -1.82
C VAL A 321 -27.06 -5.91 -1.28
N THR A 322 -27.23 -6.08 0.03
CA THR A 322 -27.43 -7.39 0.65
C THR A 322 -28.74 -8.05 0.22
N GLU A 323 -29.80 -7.27 0.01
CA GLU A 323 -31.07 -7.74 -0.54
C GLU A 323 -30.97 -8.16 -2.01
N ALA A 324 -30.24 -7.39 -2.83
CA ALA A 324 -30.07 -7.69 -4.25
C ALA A 324 -29.10 -8.85 -4.54
N LEU A 325 -28.14 -9.07 -3.64
CA LEU A 325 -27.02 -10.00 -3.79
C LEU A 325 -26.87 -10.90 -2.55
N PRO A 326 -27.87 -11.75 -2.25
CA PRO A 326 -27.75 -12.70 -1.15
C PRO A 326 -26.51 -13.57 -1.34
N LEU A 327 -25.82 -13.85 -0.22
CA LEU A 327 -24.67 -14.75 -0.18
C LEU A 327 -25.20 -16.16 0.06
N ASP A 328 -25.63 -16.86 -0.99
CA ASP A 328 -26.19 -18.22 -0.92
C ASP A 328 -25.35 -19.27 -1.67
N CYS A 329 -24.22 -18.85 -2.24
CA CYS A 329 -23.35 -19.69 -3.04
C CYS A 329 -22.55 -20.73 -2.26
N ASP A 330 -22.37 -20.52 -0.96
CA ASP A 330 -21.39 -21.24 -0.17
C ASP A 330 -21.83 -21.29 1.29
N ALA A 331 -22.52 -22.37 1.63
CA ALA A 331 -23.07 -22.58 2.97
C ALA A 331 -21.97 -22.59 4.04
N GLU A 332 -20.81 -23.19 3.77
CA GLU A 332 -19.71 -23.22 4.74
C GLU A 332 -19.14 -21.82 4.98
N PHE A 333 -19.05 -20.99 3.92
CA PHE A 333 -18.66 -19.58 4.06
C PHE A 333 -19.68 -18.77 4.86
N THR A 334 -20.98 -18.94 4.62
CA THR A 334 -22.01 -18.21 5.38
C THR A 334 -22.08 -18.67 6.82
N ASP A 335 -21.98 -19.99 7.06
CA ASP A 335 -22.05 -20.59 8.39
C ASP A 335 -20.89 -20.15 9.27
N MET A 336 -19.73 -19.82 8.68
CA MET A 336 -18.60 -19.23 9.40
C MET A 336 -18.99 -17.96 10.18
N PHE A 337 -19.92 -17.17 9.66
CA PHE A 337 -20.38 -15.92 10.29
C PHE A 337 -21.54 -16.13 11.27
N SER A 338 -22.12 -17.32 11.37
CA SER A 338 -23.21 -17.61 12.33
C SER A 338 -22.79 -17.43 13.80
N VAL A 339 -21.48 -17.53 14.08
CA VAL A 339 -20.90 -17.18 15.40
C VAL A 339 -21.16 -15.70 15.75
N SER A 340 -21.39 -14.84 14.75
CA SER A 340 -21.69 -13.43 14.94
C SER A 340 -23.15 -13.12 15.27
N GLU A 341 -24.08 -14.09 15.23
CA GLU A 341 -25.47 -13.86 15.68
C GLU A 341 -25.59 -13.79 17.22
N SER A 342 -24.47 -13.97 17.94
CA SER A 342 -24.33 -13.72 19.38
C SER A 342 -23.75 -12.31 19.70
N PHE A 343 -23.83 -11.37 18.75
CA PHE A 343 -23.46 -9.96 18.93
C PHE A 343 -24.66 -9.07 19.26
#